data_AF-A0A5B2YYY5-F1
#
_entry.id   AF-A0A5B2YYY5-F1
#
_cell.length_a   1.000
_cell.length_b   1.000
_cell.length_c   1.000
_cell.angle_alpha   90.00
_cell.angle_beta   90.00
_cell.angle_gamma   90.00
#
_symmetry.space_group_name_H-M   'P 1'
#
loop_
_entity.id
_entity.type
_entity.pdbx_description
1 polymer ?
#
loop_
_entity_poly.entity_id
_entity_poly.type
_entity_poly.pdbx_seq_one_letter_code
_entity_poly.pdbx_strand_id
1 'polypeptide(L)'
;MILDLPAGPGINHQGGKLKIGPDYQLYAVIGELQREGQLQNIKYDLLPDNSGAIFRVNPVDGSPSNNNPFLAEKNDSKGASIAKYHAYGIRNSFGIDFDPITVKLWDAENGQDLYDEINMVDQDLIAAGNWLWDLFQDRRE
;
A
#
# COMPACT_ATOMS: atom_id res chain seq x y z
N MET A 1 -18.47 -1.51 -7.65
CA MET A 1 -17.19 -0.77 -7.72
C MET A 1 -16.16 -1.60 -6.98
N ILE A 2 -15.00 -1.89 -7.60
CA ILE A 2 -13.96 -2.79 -7.02
C ILE A 2 -13.04 -2.01 -6.06
N LEU A 3 -12.58 -0.83 -6.47
CA LEU A 3 -11.73 0.01 -5.65
C LEU A 3 -12.04 1.48 -5.94
N ASP A 4 -12.00 2.30 -4.89
CA ASP A 4 -12.09 3.76 -4.97
C ASP A 4 -10.80 4.31 -4.38
N LEU A 5 -9.97 4.91 -5.24
CA LEU A 5 -8.64 5.41 -4.90
C LEU A 5 -8.63 6.93 -5.01
N PRO A 6 -7.94 7.63 -4.08
CA PRO A 6 -7.85 9.08 -4.12
C PRO A 6 -7.12 9.55 -5.37
N ALA A 7 -7.64 10.60 -6.01
CA ALA A 7 -6.96 11.28 -7.12
C ALA A 7 -6.18 12.54 -6.68
N GLY A 8 -6.32 12.94 -5.41
CA GLY A 8 -5.71 14.13 -4.82
C GLY A 8 -5.44 13.93 -3.32
N PRO A 9 -4.87 14.93 -2.64
CA PRO A 9 -4.84 16.35 -3.00
C PRO A 9 -3.65 16.76 -3.87
N GLY A 10 -2.59 15.96 -3.95
CA GLY A 10 -1.43 16.26 -4.79
C GLY A 10 -1.74 16.16 -6.27
N ILE A 11 -0.95 16.90 -7.06
CA ILE A 11 -1.04 16.89 -8.51
C ILE A 11 -0.13 15.83 -9.15
N ASN A 12 0.75 15.20 -8.36
CA ASN A 12 1.70 14.18 -8.80
C ASN A 12 1.61 12.90 -7.93
N HIS A 13 2.26 11.84 -8.38
CA HIS A 13 2.47 10.57 -7.67
C HIS A 13 1.23 9.65 -7.53
N GLN A 14 0.37 9.64 -8.54
CA GLN A 14 -0.84 8.81 -8.56
C GLN A 14 -0.55 7.32 -8.80
N GLY A 15 0.62 6.99 -9.37
CA GLY A 15 0.93 5.64 -9.80
C GLY A 15 -0.08 5.11 -10.83
N GLY A 16 -0.76 4.01 -10.49
CA GLY A 16 -1.89 3.50 -11.28
C GLY A 16 -1.64 2.18 -12.01
N LYS A 17 -0.51 1.52 -11.79
CA LYS A 17 -0.32 0.15 -12.32
C LYS A 17 -1.28 -0.81 -11.63
N LEU A 18 -1.98 -1.59 -12.44
CA LEU A 18 -2.81 -2.71 -12.03
C LEU A 18 -2.19 -4.02 -12.51
N LYS A 19 -2.26 -5.06 -11.69
CA LYS A 19 -1.78 -6.40 -12.04
C LYS A 19 -2.65 -7.47 -11.39
N ILE A 20 -3.05 -8.49 -12.15
CA ILE A 20 -3.56 -9.73 -11.56
C ILE A 20 -2.35 -10.58 -11.18
N GLY A 21 -2.25 -10.90 -9.89
CA GLY A 21 -1.19 -11.71 -9.35
C GLY A 21 -1.33 -13.20 -9.67
N PRO A 22 -0.28 -14.00 -9.41
CA PRO A 22 -0.31 -15.46 -9.56
C PRO A 22 -1.31 -16.14 -8.60
N ASP A 23 -1.77 -15.42 -7.58
CA ASP A 23 -2.81 -15.80 -6.62
C ASP A 23 -4.23 -15.38 -7.05
N TYR A 24 -4.38 -14.88 -8.29
CA TYR A 24 -5.61 -14.36 -8.87
C TYR A 24 -6.23 -13.17 -8.11
N GLN A 25 -5.46 -12.49 -7.26
CA GLN A 25 -5.88 -11.23 -6.64
C GLN A 25 -5.52 -10.05 -7.53
N LEU A 26 -6.28 -8.96 -7.42
CA LEU A 26 -5.97 -7.69 -8.06
C LEU A 26 -5.02 -6.90 -7.16
N TYR A 27 -3.86 -6.55 -7.72
CA TYR A 27 -2.91 -5.62 -7.15
C TYR A 27 -3.04 -4.27 -7.82
N ALA A 28 -3.07 -3.21 -7.00
CA ALA A 28 -3.14 -1.83 -7.47
C ALA A 28 -2.17 -0.97 -6.67
N VAL A 29 -1.32 -0.18 -7.34
CA VAL A 29 -0.38 0.72 -6.67
C VAL A 29 -0.81 2.18 -6.83
N ILE A 30 -0.69 2.93 -5.73
CA ILE A 30 -0.88 4.38 -5.68
C ILE A 30 0.19 5.00 -4.79
N GLY A 31 0.79 6.11 -5.24
CA GLY A 31 1.78 6.84 -4.47
C GLY A 31 1.14 7.77 -3.43
N GLU A 32 1.96 8.51 -2.69
CA GLU A 32 1.55 9.31 -1.52
C GLU A 32 0.85 10.63 -1.87
N LEU A 33 0.74 10.98 -3.16
CA LEU A 33 0.03 12.17 -3.63
C LEU A 33 0.54 13.48 -2.99
N GLN A 34 1.85 13.60 -2.82
CA GLN A 34 2.52 14.74 -2.18
C GLN A 34 1.99 15.04 -0.76
N ARG A 35 1.61 13.99 -0.03
CA ARG A 35 1.19 14.01 1.36
C ARG A 35 2.21 13.32 2.25
N GLU A 36 2.60 14.06 3.26
CA GLU A 36 3.30 13.54 4.42
C GLU A 36 2.29 12.95 5.42
N GLY A 37 2.67 11.86 6.10
CA GLY A 37 1.78 11.17 7.02
C GLY A 37 2.40 9.91 7.63
N GLN A 38 1.58 9.13 8.33
CA GLN A 38 2.05 7.91 9.00
C GLN A 38 2.60 6.87 8.02
N LEU A 39 2.06 6.78 6.81
CA LEU A 39 2.57 5.88 5.78
C LEU A 39 3.95 6.29 5.25
N GLN A 40 4.37 7.55 5.47
CA GLN A 40 5.71 8.08 5.18
C GLN A 40 6.60 8.14 6.43
N ASN A 41 6.28 7.35 7.46
CA ASN A 41 7.02 7.24 8.72
C ASN A 41 6.93 8.42 9.68
N ILE A 42 5.86 9.22 9.58
CA ILE A 42 5.69 10.39 10.45
C ILE A 42 4.68 10.02 11.54
N LYS A 43 5.20 9.51 12.66
CA LYS A 43 4.45 8.80 13.73
C LYS A 43 3.20 9.52 14.25
N TYR A 44 3.21 10.85 14.28
CA TYR A 44 2.15 11.66 14.89
C TYR A 44 1.47 12.60 13.89
N ASP A 45 1.35 12.15 12.65
CA ASP A 45 0.76 12.93 11.56
C ASP A 45 -0.47 12.22 10.95
N LEU A 46 -0.88 12.65 9.75
CA LEU A 46 -2.08 12.19 9.04
C LEU A 46 -2.18 10.66 9.00
N LEU A 47 -3.37 10.17 9.35
CA LEU A 47 -3.74 8.77 9.29
C LEU A 47 -3.71 8.25 7.85
N PRO A 48 -3.58 6.93 7.64
CA PRO A 48 -3.72 6.31 6.32
C PRO A 48 -5.02 6.71 5.63
N ASP A 49 -4.93 7.11 4.36
CA ASP A 49 -6.04 7.64 3.57
C ASP A 49 -6.15 7.04 2.16
N ASN A 50 -5.57 5.85 1.98
CA ASN A 50 -5.51 5.12 0.70
C ASN A 50 -4.58 5.71 -0.34
N SER A 51 -3.74 6.68 0.01
CA SER A 51 -2.53 7.02 -0.73
C SER A 51 -1.32 6.22 -0.20
N GLY A 52 -0.27 6.14 -0.99
CA GLY A 52 1.03 5.59 -0.60
C GLY A 52 1.03 4.10 -0.26
N ALA A 53 0.28 3.29 -1.01
CA ALA A 53 0.09 1.88 -0.73
C ALA A 53 -0.02 1.02 -1.99
N ILE A 54 0.32 -0.25 -1.84
CA ILE A 54 -0.06 -1.33 -2.76
C ILE A 54 -1.27 -2.03 -2.16
N PHE A 55 -2.37 -2.05 -2.89
CA PHE A 55 -3.60 -2.77 -2.55
C PHE A 55 -3.52 -4.20 -3.08
N ARG A 56 -4.14 -5.13 -2.37
CA ARG A 56 -4.42 -6.49 -2.83
C ARG A 56 -5.85 -6.87 -2.45
N VAL A 57 -6.69 -7.02 -3.47
CA VAL A 57 -8.14 -7.21 -3.30
C VAL A 57 -8.65 -8.33 -4.20
N ASN A 58 -9.81 -8.87 -3.82
CA ASN A 58 -10.56 -9.76 -4.68
C ASN A 58 -11.01 -9.01 -5.95
N PRO A 59 -10.70 -9.51 -7.17
CA PRO A 59 -11.03 -8.82 -8.41
C PRO A 59 -12.53 -8.80 -8.73
N VAL A 60 -13.36 -9.58 -8.03
CA VAL A 60 -14.81 -9.66 -8.27
C VAL A 60 -15.56 -8.56 -7.52
N ASP A 61 -15.23 -8.37 -6.24
CA ASP A 61 -16.01 -7.52 -5.34
C ASP A 61 -15.19 -6.44 -4.61
N GLY A 62 -13.86 -6.43 -4.75
CA GLY A 62 -12.99 -5.46 -4.10
C GLY A 62 -12.79 -5.70 -2.59
N SER A 63 -13.23 -6.85 -2.08
CA SER A 63 -12.98 -7.23 -0.69
C SER A 63 -11.49 -7.42 -0.43
N PRO A 64 -11.00 -7.15 0.79
CA PRO A 64 -9.65 -7.49 1.20
C PRO A 64 -9.33 -8.96 0.94
N SER A 65 -8.13 -9.26 0.43
CA SER A 65 -7.69 -10.65 0.29
C SER A 65 -7.44 -11.30 1.67
N ASN A 66 -7.71 -12.60 1.79
CA ASN A 66 -7.76 -13.34 3.07
C ASN A 66 -6.45 -13.40 3.87
N ASN A 67 -5.33 -12.96 3.30
CA ASN A 67 -4.00 -12.95 3.94
C ASN A 67 -3.32 -11.58 3.77
N ASN A 68 -4.10 -10.49 3.77
CA ASN A 68 -3.49 -9.17 3.87
C ASN A 68 -2.98 -8.92 5.31
N PRO A 69 -1.85 -8.22 5.47
CA PRO A 69 -1.22 -7.97 6.78
C PRO A 69 -2.14 -7.27 7.77
N PHE A 70 -3.07 -6.42 7.30
CA PHE A 70 -3.98 -5.63 8.14
C PHE A 70 -5.41 -6.14 8.13
N LEU A 71 -5.65 -7.40 7.74
CA LEU A 71 -7.01 -7.93 7.61
C LEU A 71 -7.82 -7.87 8.91
N ALA A 72 -7.15 -7.92 10.07
CA ALA A 72 -7.77 -7.79 11.38
C ALA A 72 -8.52 -6.46 11.57
N GLU A 73 -8.09 -5.40 10.88
CA GLU A 73 -8.64 -4.05 10.97
C GLU A 73 -9.92 -3.85 10.16
N LYS A 74 -10.37 -4.87 9.41
CA LYS A 74 -11.54 -4.76 8.50
C LYS A 74 -12.84 -4.34 9.19
N ASN A 75 -12.96 -4.58 10.48
CA ASN A 75 -14.15 -4.25 11.28
C ASN A 75 -13.98 -2.95 12.09
N ASP A 76 -12.78 -2.35 12.09
CA ASP A 76 -12.60 -1.02 12.68
C ASP A 76 -13.04 0.02 11.66
N SER A 77 -14.01 0.86 12.01
CA SER A 77 -14.45 1.99 11.20
C SER A 77 -13.30 2.90 10.74
N LYS A 78 -12.21 2.97 11.50
CA LYS A 78 -10.98 3.72 11.16
C LYS A 78 -9.98 2.92 10.32
N GLY A 79 -10.03 1.59 10.36
CA GLY A 79 -9.08 0.68 9.74
C GLY A 79 -9.64 -0.16 8.59
N ALA A 80 -10.93 -0.04 8.29
CA ALA A 80 -11.59 -0.87 7.29
C ALA A 80 -10.97 -0.75 5.89
N SER A 81 -10.37 0.41 5.57
CA SER A 81 -9.68 0.61 4.30
C SER A 81 -8.28 -0.02 4.26
N ILE A 82 -7.51 0.05 5.35
CA ILE A 82 -6.15 -0.48 5.43
C ILE A 82 -6.12 -2.02 5.37
N ALA A 83 -7.23 -2.69 5.68
CA ALA A 83 -7.38 -4.13 5.49
C ALA A 83 -7.09 -4.57 4.04
N LYS A 84 -7.24 -3.68 3.05
CA LYS A 84 -6.96 -3.95 1.64
C LYS A 84 -5.48 -3.80 1.27
N TYR A 85 -4.63 -3.31 2.17
CA TYR A 85 -3.23 -3.03 1.86
C TYR A 85 -2.43 -4.33 1.89
N HIS A 86 -1.57 -4.47 0.89
CA HIS A 86 -0.53 -5.49 0.80
C HIS A 86 0.81 -4.95 1.32
N ALA A 87 1.12 -3.70 0.97
CA ALA A 87 2.31 -2.97 1.42
C ALA A 87 1.99 -1.46 1.45
N TYR A 88 2.84 -0.67 2.12
CA TYR A 88 2.67 0.78 2.27
C TYR A 88 4.02 1.51 2.27
N GLY A 89 3.98 2.85 2.24
CA GLY A 89 5.17 3.68 2.13
C GLY A 89 5.57 3.98 0.69
N ILE A 90 4.64 3.81 -0.25
CA ILE A 90 4.90 4.08 -1.67
C ILE A 90 4.90 5.58 -1.88
N ARG A 91 6.02 6.15 -2.34
CA ARG A 91 6.09 7.55 -2.72
C ARG A 91 5.51 7.78 -4.11
N ASN A 92 6.17 7.25 -5.15
CA ASN A 92 5.88 7.57 -6.55
C ASN A 92 6.20 6.37 -7.46
N SER A 93 5.46 5.28 -7.27
CA SER A 93 5.61 4.08 -8.09
C SER A 93 5.10 4.27 -9.51
N PHE A 94 5.86 3.77 -10.49
CA PHE A 94 5.47 3.69 -11.91
C PHE A 94 5.15 2.27 -12.36
N GLY A 95 5.41 1.27 -11.52
CA GLY A 95 5.18 -0.10 -11.94
C GLY A 95 5.40 -1.13 -10.85
N ILE A 96 4.51 -2.12 -10.86
CA ILE A 96 4.67 -3.38 -10.14
C ILE A 96 4.60 -4.54 -11.14
N ASP A 97 5.35 -5.61 -10.87
CA ASP A 97 5.20 -6.89 -11.58
C ASP A 97 5.66 -8.08 -10.72
N PHE A 98 5.20 -9.27 -11.09
CA PHE A 98 5.67 -10.51 -10.47
C PHE A 98 6.82 -11.10 -11.26
N ASP A 99 7.92 -11.42 -10.57
CA ASP A 99 8.97 -12.25 -11.15
C ASP A 99 8.40 -13.64 -11.47
N PRO A 100 8.42 -14.09 -12.74
CA PRO A 100 7.81 -15.37 -13.12
C PRO A 100 8.54 -16.59 -12.54
N ILE A 101 9.76 -16.45 -12.05
CA ILE A 101 10.54 -17.55 -11.46
C ILE A 101 10.30 -17.62 -9.96
N THR A 102 10.53 -16.52 -9.24
CA THR A 102 10.45 -16.50 -7.77
C THR A 102 9.05 -16.18 -7.24
N VAL A 103 8.13 -15.78 -8.13
CA VAL A 103 6.75 -15.38 -7.80
C VAL A 103 6.67 -14.20 -6.83
N LYS A 104 7.79 -13.48 -6.64
CA LYS A 104 7.85 -12.30 -5.79
C LYS A 104 7.37 -11.06 -6.53
N LEU A 105 6.68 -10.20 -5.81
CA LEU A 105 6.25 -8.90 -6.30
C LEU A 105 7.45 -7.95 -6.27
N TRP A 106 7.65 -7.22 -7.37
CA TRP A 106 8.63 -6.15 -7.49
C TRP A 106 7.92 -4.84 -7.79
N ASP A 107 8.46 -3.76 -7.25
CA ASP A 107 8.01 -2.37 -7.42
C ASP A 107 9.15 -1.49 -7.91
N ALA A 108 8.83 -0.51 -8.75
CA ALA A 108 9.76 0.50 -9.23
C ALA A 108 9.23 1.89 -8.90
N GLU A 109 10.03 2.64 -8.14
CA GLU A 109 9.63 3.90 -7.53
C GLU A 109 10.64 5.01 -7.79
N ASN A 110 10.11 6.18 -8.13
CA ASN A 110 10.94 7.38 -8.25
C ASN A 110 11.19 8.01 -6.88
N GLY A 111 12.45 8.37 -6.63
CA GLY A 111 12.85 9.18 -5.50
C GLY A 111 12.45 10.65 -5.68
N GLN A 112 12.74 11.48 -4.68
CA GLN A 112 12.46 12.92 -4.75
C GLN A 112 13.38 13.62 -5.76
N ASP A 113 14.65 13.77 -5.39
CA ASP A 113 15.70 14.35 -6.25
C ASP A 113 16.77 13.30 -6.61
N LEU A 114 16.89 12.25 -5.79
CA LEU A 114 17.83 11.13 -5.86
C LEU A 114 17.14 9.90 -5.26
N TYR A 115 17.77 8.73 -5.42
CA TYR A 115 17.33 7.44 -4.86
C TYR A 115 16.03 6.90 -5.47
N ASP A 116 16.01 6.76 -6.80
CA ASP A 116 15.06 5.84 -7.41
C ASP A 116 15.32 4.42 -6.91
N GLU A 117 14.26 3.65 -6.68
CA GLU A 117 14.30 2.34 -6.04
C GLU A 117 13.70 1.25 -6.92
N ILE A 118 14.26 0.05 -6.78
CA ILE A 118 13.64 -1.21 -7.22
C ILE A 118 13.48 -2.07 -5.99
N ASN A 119 12.24 -2.30 -5.60
CA ASN A 119 11.88 -2.88 -4.33
C ASN A 119 11.30 -4.28 -4.53
N MET A 120 11.85 -5.26 -3.83
CA MET A 120 11.22 -6.57 -3.69
C MET A 120 10.15 -6.43 -2.59
N VAL A 121 8.88 -6.44 -2.97
CA VAL A 121 7.76 -6.24 -2.07
C VAL A 121 7.46 -7.53 -1.33
N ASP A 122 7.67 -7.52 -0.02
CA ASP A 122 7.16 -8.54 0.89
C ASP A 122 5.86 -8.04 1.56
N GLN A 123 5.09 -8.96 2.14
CA GLN A 123 4.07 -8.58 3.13
C GLN A 123 4.84 -7.86 4.24
N ASP A 124 4.50 -6.59 4.48
CA ASP A 124 5.23 -5.69 5.38
C ASP A 124 6.43 -4.92 4.77
N LEU A 125 6.54 -4.77 3.44
CA LEU A 125 7.56 -3.83 2.92
C LEU A 125 7.26 -2.40 3.38
N ILE A 126 8.29 -1.82 4.00
CA ILE A 126 8.33 -0.53 4.67
C ILE A 126 9.42 0.33 3.98
N ALA A 127 9.04 1.33 3.18
CA ALA A 127 9.94 2.47 2.87
C ALA A 127 9.97 3.51 4.02
N ALA A 128 9.25 3.22 5.10
CA ALA A 128 8.90 4.13 6.18
C ALA A 128 8.96 3.43 7.56
N GLY A 129 10.17 3.24 8.10
CA GLY A 129 10.55 2.43 9.29
C GLY A 129 9.48 1.99 10.31
N ASN A 130 9.63 0.78 10.83
CA ASN A 130 8.92 -0.02 11.87
C ASN A 130 7.90 0.57 12.90
N TRP A 131 7.32 1.76 12.77
CA TRP A 131 6.52 2.41 13.83
C TRP A 131 5.00 2.31 13.63
N LEU A 132 4.51 1.92 12.45
CA LEU A 132 3.09 1.57 12.30
C LEU A 132 2.71 0.37 13.18
N TRP A 133 3.67 -0.48 13.56
CA TRP A 133 3.48 -1.51 14.58
C TRP A 133 3.04 -0.96 15.95
N ASP A 134 3.49 0.24 16.35
CA ASP A 134 3.13 0.83 17.66
C ASP A 134 1.69 1.36 17.69
N LEU A 135 1.17 1.88 16.55
CA LEU A 135 -0.22 2.36 16.44
C LEU A 135 -1.27 1.25 16.62
N PHE A 136 -0.88 -0.01 16.43
CA PHE A 136 -1.77 -1.17 16.54
C PHE A 136 -1.46 -2.09 17.75
N GLN A 137 -0.47 -1.77 18.58
CA GLN A 137 -0.27 -2.46 19.87
C GLN A 137 -1.24 -1.97 20.95
N ASP A 138 -1.57 -0.67 20.96
CA ASP A 138 -2.31 -0.01 22.05
C ASP A 138 -3.81 -0.38 22.13
N ARG A 139 -4.25 -1.39 21.35
CA ARG A 139 -5.62 -1.95 21.39
C ARG A 139 -5.66 -3.47 21.50
N ARG A 140 -4.57 -4.07 22.01
CA ARG A 140 -4.56 -5.45 22.51
C ARG A 140 -4.41 -5.46 24.04
N GLU A 141 -5.44 -4.94 24.72
CA GLU A 141 -5.86 -5.36 26.06
C GLU A 141 -7.37 -5.61 26.06
#